data_AF-A0A2N6K0B4-F1
#
_entry.id   AF-A0A2N6K0B4-F1
#
_cell.length_a   1.000
_cell.length_b   1.000
_cell.length_c   1.000
_cell.angle_alpha   90.00
_cell.angle_beta   90.00
_cell.angle_gamma   90.00
#
_symmetry.space_group_name_H-M   'P 1'
#
loop_
_entity.id
_entity.type
_entity.pdbx_description
1 polymer ?
#
loop_
_entity_poly.entity_id
_entity_poly.type
_entity_poly.pdbx_seq_one_letter_code
_entity_poly.pdbx_strand_id
1 'polypeptide(L)'
;MKKLLKRILALIRQIFQQFSSTEKPSTRPSYHPPIPPIAPILTFVPQWENGLVLVCSQCTVEQFSLRSHRINRGTTASEELQNWLKSRLKFDGLWGKYRVVSTSCLGVCPQSRVVVVLRHNAVGQQCFIVSPQGEREILYSYIKQLNQ
;
A
#
# COMPACT_ATOMS: atom_id res chain seq x y z
N MET A 1 -3.54 65.27 -22.55
CA MET A 1 -3.74 64.28 -21.46
C MET A 1 -5.20 64.12 -20.98
N LYS A 2 -5.99 65.20 -20.79
CA LYS A 2 -7.38 65.10 -20.26
C LYS A 2 -8.38 64.30 -21.12
N LYS A 3 -8.24 64.30 -22.46
CA LYS A 3 -9.11 63.52 -23.36
C LYS A 3 -8.84 62.01 -23.32
N LEU A 4 -7.58 61.61 -23.13
CA LEU A 4 -7.19 60.20 -23.04
C LEU A 4 -7.71 59.59 -21.73
N LEU A 5 -7.60 60.31 -20.62
CA LEU A 5 -8.11 59.89 -19.32
C LEU A 5 -9.64 59.67 -19.33
N LYS A 6 -10.39 60.55 -20.01
CA LYS A 6 -11.85 60.39 -20.16
C LYS A 6 -12.24 59.14 -20.96
N ARG A 7 -11.47 58.80 -22.00
CA ARG A 7 -11.71 57.57 -22.79
C ARG A 7 -11.42 56.31 -21.98
N ILE A 8 -10.34 56.31 -21.20
CA ILE A 8 -9.99 55.18 -20.32
C ILE A 8 -11.07 54.98 -19.25
N LEU A 9 -11.55 56.05 -18.61
CA LEU A 9 -12.62 55.96 -17.61
C LEU A 9 -13.95 55.49 -18.21
N ALA A 10 -14.26 55.87 -19.45
CA ALA A 10 -15.45 55.38 -20.15
C ALA A 10 -15.37 53.88 -20.43
N LEU A 11 -14.20 53.40 -20.88
CA LEU A 11 -13.96 51.97 -21.12
C LEU A 11 -14.04 51.15 -19.82
N ILE A 12 -13.45 51.64 -18.72
CA ILE A 12 -13.53 50.97 -17.42
C ILE A 12 -15.00 50.85 -16.95
N ARG A 13 -15.79 51.92 -17.08
CA ARG A 13 -17.23 51.87 -16.74
C ARG A 13 -17.99 50.84 -17.57
N GLN A 14 -17.68 50.75 -18.86
CA GLN A 14 -18.33 49.81 -19.77
C GLN A 14 -18.01 48.35 -19.39
N ILE A 15 -16.77 48.07 -19.00
CA ILE A 15 -16.35 46.76 -18.49
C ILE A 15 -17.10 46.40 -17.20
N PHE A 16 -17.20 47.32 -16.23
CA PHE A 16 -17.91 47.05 -14.97
C PHE A 16 -19.42 46.83 -15.14
N GLN A 17 -20.05 47.48 -16.13
CA GLN A 17 -21.46 47.22 -16.45
C GLN A 17 -21.65 45.82 -17.05
N GLN A 18 -20.69 45.33 -17.85
CA GLN A 18 -20.75 44.00 -18.45
C GLN A 18 -20.65 42.87 -17.41
N PHE A 19 -20.00 43.12 -16.27
CA PHE A 19 -19.87 42.17 -15.16
C PHE A 19 -21.00 42.25 -14.11
N SER A 20 -21.89 43.26 -14.18
CA SER A 20 -22.97 43.42 -13.19
C SER A 20 -24.26 42.65 -13.53
N SER A 21 -24.35 42.04 -14.71
CA SER A 21 -25.43 41.09 -15.04
C SER A 21 -25.07 39.70 -14.55
N THR A 22 -24.91 39.54 -13.23
CA THR A 22 -24.95 38.22 -12.62
C THR A 22 -26.42 37.89 -12.40
N GLU A 23 -26.97 37.05 -13.28
CA GLU A 23 -28.30 36.48 -13.10
C GLU A 23 -28.39 35.83 -11.71
N LYS A 24 -29.45 36.15 -10.96
CA LYS A 24 -29.76 35.46 -9.71
C LYS A 24 -29.99 33.98 -10.04
N PRO A 25 -29.31 33.02 -9.37
CA PRO A 25 -29.66 31.62 -9.53
C PRO A 25 -31.08 31.41 -9.03
N SER A 26 -31.96 30.92 -9.92
CA SER A 26 -33.27 30.40 -9.55
C SER A 26 -33.06 29.17 -8.67
N THR A 27 -33.14 29.34 -7.36
CA THR A 27 -33.15 28.24 -6.39
C THR A 27 -34.43 27.44 -6.55
N ARG A 28 -34.42 26.45 -7.44
CA ARG A 28 -35.37 25.35 -7.36
C ARG A 28 -35.10 24.60 -6.05
N PRO A 29 -36.14 24.21 -5.29
CA PRO A 29 -35.94 23.33 -4.15
C PRO A 29 -35.34 22.01 -4.64
N SER A 30 -34.11 21.73 -4.22
CA SER A 30 -33.42 20.47 -4.49
C SER A 30 -34.09 19.38 -3.68
N TYR A 31 -34.94 18.58 -4.33
CA TYR A 31 -35.41 17.34 -3.74
C TYR A 31 -34.25 16.35 -3.71
N HIS A 32 -33.58 16.25 -2.56
CA HIS A 32 -32.70 15.12 -2.28
C HIS A 32 -33.56 13.99 -1.70
N PRO A 33 -33.75 12.86 -2.42
CA PRO A 33 -34.38 11.70 -1.82
C PRO A 33 -33.56 11.24 -0.60
N PRO A 34 -34.20 10.70 0.45
CA PRO A 34 -33.48 10.16 1.59
C PRO A 34 -32.45 9.14 1.14
N ILE A 35 -31.20 9.29 1.57
CA ILE A 35 -30.15 8.32 1.29
C ILE A 35 -30.60 6.99 1.92
N PRO A 36 -30.72 5.90 1.14
CA PRO A 36 -31.10 4.61 1.70
C PRO A 36 -30.06 4.18 2.75
N PRO A 37 -30.48 3.54 3.85
CA PRO A 37 -29.55 3.07 4.87
C PRO A 37 -28.52 2.12 4.24
N ILE A 38 -27.24 2.45 4.39
CA ILE A 38 -26.14 1.62 3.89
C ILE A 38 -26.16 0.31 4.69
N ALA A 39 -26.33 -0.81 3.99
CA ALA A 39 -26.27 -2.12 4.61
C ALA A 39 -24.90 -2.32 5.28
N PRO A 40 -24.86 -2.87 6.51
CA PRO A 40 -23.60 -3.05 7.22
C PRO A 40 -22.71 -4.06 6.49
N ILE A 41 -21.43 -3.71 6.32
CA ILE A 41 -20.42 -4.64 5.80
C ILE A 41 -20.10 -5.66 6.89
N LEU A 42 -20.17 -6.95 6.55
CA LEU A 42 -19.81 -8.02 7.49
C LEU A 42 -18.31 -8.00 7.80
N THR A 43 -17.97 -8.15 9.07
CA THR A 43 -16.58 -8.18 9.54
C THR A 43 -16.20 -9.57 10.05
N PHE A 44 -14.93 -9.96 9.89
CA PHE A 44 -14.36 -11.19 10.42
C PHE A 44 -13.07 -10.88 11.18
N VAL A 45 -12.86 -11.57 12.31
CA VAL A 45 -11.63 -11.44 13.09
C VAL A 45 -10.58 -12.37 12.49
N PRO A 46 -9.43 -11.87 12.02
CA PRO A 46 -8.40 -12.71 11.44
C PRO A 46 -7.91 -13.76 12.44
N GLN A 47 -7.50 -14.91 11.92
CA GLN A 47 -7.00 -16.06 12.70
C GLN A 47 -5.57 -15.85 13.24
N TRP A 48 -5.05 -14.63 13.20
CA TRP A 48 -3.74 -14.30 13.73
C TRP A 48 -3.79 -13.15 14.72
N GLU A 49 -2.94 -13.20 15.74
CA GLU A 49 -3.01 -12.30 16.90
C GLU A 49 -2.08 -11.09 16.77
N ASN A 50 -0.79 -11.31 16.52
CA ASN A 50 0.25 -10.30 16.71
C ASN A 50 0.65 -9.59 15.41
N GLY A 51 0.76 -10.33 14.31
CA GLY A 51 1.23 -9.75 13.07
C GLY A 51 1.02 -10.55 11.81
N LEU A 52 1.16 -9.85 10.69
CA LEU A 52 1.06 -10.35 9.33
C LEU A 52 2.36 -10.06 8.58
N VAL A 53 2.96 -11.10 8.01
CA VAL A 53 4.14 -11.03 7.15
C VAL A 53 3.69 -11.19 5.71
N LEU A 54 3.80 -10.13 4.93
CA LEU A 54 3.45 -10.06 3.51
C LEU A 54 4.73 -10.24 2.68
N VAL A 55 4.82 -11.33 1.92
CA VAL A 55 5.96 -11.59 1.02
C VAL A 55 5.54 -11.28 -0.41
N CYS A 56 6.25 -10.37 -1.09
CA CYS A 56 5.97 -10.05 -2.48
C CYS A 56 6.22 -11.28 -3.36
N SER A 57 5.20 -11.77 -4.07
CA SER A 57 5.31 -12.93 -4.96
C SER A 57 5.96 -12.59 -6.30
N GLN A 58 6.03 -11.30 -6.65
CA GLN A 58 6.55 -10.82 -7.93
C GLN A 58 8.06 -10.53 -7.90
N CYS A 59 8.71 -10.58 -6.73
CA CYS A 59 10.16 -10.45 -6.65
C CYS A 59 10.81 -11.68 -7.27
N THR A 60 11.43 -11.51 -8.42
CA THR A 60 12.27 -12.51 -9.06
C THR A 60 13.72 -12.25 -8.69
N VAL A 61 14.40 -13.28 -8.20
CA VAL A 61 15.85 -13.23 -8.03
C VAL A 61 16.43 -13.74 -9.34
N GLU A 62 16.81 -12.83 -10.24
CA GLU A 62 17.68 -13.16 -11.36
C GLU A 62 19.05 -13.57 -10.79
N GLN A 63 19.16 -14.83 -10.35
CA GLN A 63 20.41 -15.55 -10.10
C GLN A 63 20.10 -16.94 -9.50
N PHE A 64 19.70 -17.86 -10.38
CA PHE A 64 19.91 -19.29 -10.16
C PHE A 64 20.68 -19.94 -11.32
N SER A 65 21.45 -19.14 -12.06
CA SER A 65 22.19 -19.59 -13.26
C SER A 65 23.67 -19.92 -13.01
N LEU A 66 24.22 -19.67 -11.80
CA LEU A 66 25.68 -19.73 -11.58
C LEU A 66 26.17 -20.63 -10.44
N ARG A 67 25.32 -21.35 -9.71
CA ARG A 67 25.79 -22.40 -8.78
C ARG A 67 24.98 -23.67 -8.92
N SER A 68 25.69 -24.74 -9.30
CA SER A 68 25.24 -26.10 -9.59
C SER A 68 24.83 -26.89 -8.35
N HIS A 69 24.02 -26.32 -7.46
CA HIS A 69 23.34 -27.08 -6.42
C HIS A 69 21.84 -27.00 -6.68
N ARG A 70 21.27 -28.15 -7.04
CA ARG A 70 19.86 -28.43 -7.33
C ARG A 70 18.88 -27.47 -6.62
N ILE A 71 18.64 -26.29 -7.20
CA ILE A 71 17.41 -25.55 -6.90
C ILE A 71 16.33 -26.28 -7.68
N ASN A 72 15.31 -26.76 -6.96
CA ASN A 72 14.13 -27.35 -7.58
C ASN A 72 13.65 -26.41 -8.69
N ARG A 73 13.58 -26.94 -9.91
CA ARG A 73 13.33 -26.23 -11.18
C ARG A 73 11.98 -25.49 -11.27
N GLY A 74 11.28 -25.24 -10.16
CA GLY A 74 9.94 -24.67 -10.14
C GLY A 74 9.59 -23.74 -8.98
N THR A 75 10.50 -23.45 -8.03
CA THR A 75 10.18 -22.56 -6.89
C THR A 75 10.90 -21.22 -7.00
N THR A 76 10.17 -20.11 -6.92
CA THR A 76 10.78 -18.76 -6.91
C THR A 76 11.45 -18.46 -5.58
N ALA A 77 12.39 -17.53 -5.55
CA ALA A 77 13.06 -17.13 -4.29
C ALA A 77 12.07 -16.53 -3.26
N SER A 78 11.02 -15.86 -3.73
CA SER A 78 9.91 -15.36 -2.90
C SER A 78 9.12 -16.50 -2.26
N GLU A 79 8.84 -17.54 -3.05
CA GLU A 79 8.17 -18.74 -2.57
C GLU A 79 9.04 -19.52 -1.58
N GLU A 80 10.35 -19.65 -1.84
CA GLU A 80 11.30 -20.27 -0.92
C GLU A 80 11.30 -19.55 0.44
N LEU A 81 11.47 -18.23 0.44
CA LEU A 81 11.46 -17.43 1.66
C LEU A 81 10.14 -17.57 2.42
N GLN A 82 9.01 -17.48 1.71
CA GLN A 82 7.70 -17.64 2.29
C GLN A 82 7.52 -19.01 2.95
N ASN A 83 7.86 -20.08 2.24
CA ASN A 83 7.69 -21.45 2.73
C ASN A 83 8.62 -21.73 3.91
N TRP A 84 9.85 -21.20 3.86
CA TRP A 84 10.79 -21.28 4.96
C TRP A 84 10.26 -20.56 6.21
N LEU A 85 9.79 -19.32 6.10
CA LEU A 85 9.21 -18.56 7.21
C LEU A 85 7.99 -19.27 7.82
N LYS A 86 7.08 -19.78 6.97
CA LYS A 86 5.92 -20.58 7.42
C LYS A 86 6.36 -21.80 8.21
N SER A 87 7.35 -22.53 7.70
CA SER A 87 7.87 -23.74 8.34
C SER A 87 8.54 -23.42 9.67
N ARG A 88 9.33 -22.33 9.73
CA ARG A 88 10.04 -21.91 10.93
C ARG A 88 9.09 -21.44 12.03
N LEU A 89 8.08 -20.64 11.71
CA LEU A 89 7.05 -20.21 12.65
C LEU A 89 6.24 -21.38 13.22
N LYS A 90 5.91 -22.38 12.38
CA LYS A 90 5.25 -23.60 12.85
C LYS A 90 6.12 -24.40 13.80
N PHE A 91 7.40 -24.56 13.44
CA PHE A 91 8.36 -25.29 14.26
C PHE A 91 8.54 -24.67 15.66
N ASP A 92 8.59 -23.35 15.76
CA ASP A 92 8.72 -22.63 17.03
C ASP A 92 7.37 -22.40 17.76
N GLY A 93 6.26 -22.95 17.27
CA GLY A 93 4.93 -22.77 17.89
C GLY A 93 4.38 -21.34 17.80
N LEU A 94 4.90 -20.52 16.90
CA LEU A 94 4.48 -19.13 16.66
C LEU A 94 3.43 -19.00 15.55
N TRP A 95 3.06 -20.12 14.93
CA TRP A 95 1.98 -20.16 13.94
C TRP A 95 0.64 -19.83 14.60
N GLY A 96 -0.04 -18.79 14.11
CA GLY A 96 -1.24 -18.23 14.75
C GLY A 96 -0.96 -16.93 15.49
N LYS A 97 0.22 -16.76 16.10
CA LYS A 97 0.65 -15.42 16.53
C LYS A 97 1.02 -14.56 15.32
N TYR A 98 1.73 -15.17 14.38
CA TYR A 98 2.04 -14.57 13.09
C TYR A 98 1.42 -15.38 11.96
N ARG A 99 1.00 -14.67 10.91
CA ARG A 99 0.65 -15.29 9.62
C ARG A 99 1.59 -14.80 8.53
N VAL A 100 2.01 -15.73 7.66
CA VAL A 100 2.80 -15.40 6.47
C VAL A 100 1.93 -15.63 5.25
N VAL A 101 1.78 -14.61 4.40
CA VAL A 101 0.98 -14.66 3.17
C VAL A 101 1.75 -14.04 2.01
N SER A 102 1.44 -14.48 0.81
CA SER A 102 1.89 -13.84 -0.43
C SER A 102 1.09 -12.57 -0.67
N THR A 103 1.74 -11.55 -1.20
CA THR A 103 1.10 -10.36 -1.76
C THR A 103 1.60 -10.14 -3.19
N SER A 104 0.85 -9.37 -3.98
CA SER A 104 1.30 -8.88 -5.28
C SER A 104 2.44 -7.85 -5.11
N CYS A 105 2.80 -7.16 -6.20
CA CYS A 105 3.87 -6.16 -6.18
C CYS A 105 3.62 -5.08 -5.11
N LEU A 106 4.65 -4.81 -4.29
CA LEU A 106 4.65 -3.80 -3.24
C LEU A 106 5.21 -2.43 -3.70
N GLY A 107 5.34 -2.24 -5.02
CA GLY A 107 5.85 -0.99 -5.62
C GLY A 107 7.38 -0.87 -5.66
N VAL A 108 8.11 -1.90 -5.21
CA VAL A 108 9.58 -1.94 -5.23
C VAL A 108 10.05 -3.33 -5.68
N CYS A 109 10.96 -3.36 -6.67
CA CYS A 109 11.53 -4.60 -7.22
C CYS A 109 13.06 -4.56 -7.11
N PRO A 110 13.63 -4.85 -5.92
CA PRO A 110 15.06 -4.82 -5.72
C PRO A 110 15.74 -5.99 -6.43
N GLN A 111 16.90 -5.75 -7.05
CA GLN A 111 17.63 -6.79 -7.76
C GLN A 111 18.08 -7.90 -6.79
N SER A 112 17.80 -9.15 -7.17
CA SER A 112 18.21 -10.35 -6.43
C SER A 112 17.77 -10.41 -4.96
N ARG A 113 16.73 -9.66 -4.58
CA ARG A 113 16.18 -9.63 -3.21
C ARG A 113 14.65 -9.68 -3.23
N VAL A 114 14.06 -9.97 -2.08
CA VAL A 114 12.60 -10.09 -1.91
C VAL A 114 12.12 -9.01 -0.95
N VAL A 115 11.04 -8.34 -1.34
CA VAL A 115 10.37 -7.37 -0.48
C VAL A 115 9.42 -8.08 0.47
N VAL A 116 9.56 -7.80 1.75
CA VAL A 116 8.71 -8.32 2.82
C VAL A 116 8.18 -7.17 3.65
N VAL A 117 6.87 -7.12 3.87
CA VAL A 117 6.26 -6.19 4.81
C VAL A 117 5.82 -6.93 6.05
N LEU A 118 6.25 -6.47 7.21
CA LEU A 118 5.72 -6.88 8.50
C LEU A 118 4.73 -5.83 8.98
N ARG A 119 3.49 -6.24 9.21
CA ARG A 119 2.52 -5.49 10.01
C ARG A 119 2.44 -6.13 11.38
N HIS A 120 2.71 -5.39 12.44
CA HIS A 120 2.65 -5.86 13.81
C HIS A 120 1.93 -4.84 14.68
N ASN A 121 1.19 -5.30 15.68
CA ASN A 121 0.36 -4.43 16.51
C ASN A 121 1.17 -3.37 17.28
N ALA A 122 2.36 -3.73 17.77
CA ALA A 122 3.18 -2.84 18.59
C ALA A 122 4.02 -1.83 17.79
N VAL A 123 4.53 -2.24 16.62
CA VAL A 123 5.50 -1.43 15.84
C VAL A 123 4.93 -0.90 14.53
N GLY A 124 3.65 -1.15 14.26
CA GLY A 124 2.99 -0.70 13.04
C GLY A 124 3.45 -1.50 11.82
N GLN A 125 3.92 -0.81 10.78
CA GLN A 125 4.32 -1.41 9.51
C GLN A 125 5.79 -1.15 9.21
N GLN A 126 6.50 -2.20 8.80
CA GLN A 126 7.89 -2.12 8.38
C GLN A 126 8.08 -2.87 7.06
N CYS A 127 8.93 -2.33 6.20
CA CYS A 127 9.25 -2.91 4.91
C CYS A 127 10.72 -3.30 4.88
N PHE A 128 11.00 -4.52 4.43
CA PHE A 128 12.33 -5.11 4.39
C PHE A 128 12.66 -5.54 2.96
N ILE A 129 13.92 -5.37 2.58
CA ILE A 129 14.49 -5.86 1.32
C ILE A 129 15.51 -6.93 1.68
N VAL A 130 15.10 -8.19 1.54
CA VAL A 130 15.78 -9.34 2.17
C VAL A 130 16.41 -10.24 1.12
N SER A 131 17.63 -10.67 1.37
CA SER A 131 18.24 -11.81 0.67
C SER A 131 17.58 -13.11 1.17
N PRO A 132 16.85 -13.87 0.33
CA PRO A 132 16.07 -15.03 0.76
C PRO A 132 16.87 -16.12 1.45
N GLN A 133 18.17 -16.25 1.19
CA GLN A 133 19.03 -17.25 1.85
C GLN A 133 19.96 -16.63 2.87
N GLY A 134 20.54 -15.45 2.57
CA GLY A 134 21.55 -14.83 3.43
C GLY A 134 20.96 -14.15 4.68
N GLU A 135 19.72 -13.68 4.61
CA GLU A 135 19.15 -12.79 5.64
C GLU A 135 17.82 -13.29 6.22
N ARG A 136 17.31 -14.45 5.77
CA ARG A 136 16.03 -15.00 6.25
C ARG A 136 15.98 -15.26 7.75
N GLU A 137 17.10 -15.72 8.32
CA GLU A 137 17.21 -15.95 9.77
C GLU A 137 17.20 -14.64 10.54
N ILE A 138 17.83 -13.59 10.02
CA ILE A 138 17.84 -12.26 10.66
C ILE A 138 16.42 -11.69 10.70
N LEU A 139 15.70 -11.75 9.57
CA LEU A 139 14.29 -11.36 9.50
C LEU A 139 13.45 -12.17 10.50
N TYR A 140 13.68 -13.48 10.59
CA TYR A 140 12.95 -14.34 11.51
C TYR A 140 13.23 -14.01 12.98
N SER A 141 14.50 -13.82 13.35
CA SER A 141 14.88 -13.42 14.70
C SER A 141 14.22 -12.11 15.10
N TYR A 142 14.15 -11.15 14.18
CA TYR A 142 13.43 -9.90 14.40
C TYR A 142 11.94 -10.12 14.70
N ILE A 143 11.25 -10.93 13.87
CA ILE A 143 9.84 -11.29 14.09
C ILE A 143 9.66 -11.98 15.44
N LYS A 144 10.58 -12.89 15.80
CA LYS A 144 10.53 -13.64 17.06
C LYS A 144 10.72 -12.73 18.28
N GLN A 145 11.61 -11.74 18.20
CA GLN A 145 11.84 -10.78 19.28
C GLN A 145 10.60 -9.92 19.58
N LEU A 146 9.83 -9.57 18.55
CA LEU A 146 8.56 -8.83 18.73
C LEU A 146 7.47 -9.64 19.44
N ASN A 147 7.66 -10.95 19.60
CA ASN A 147 6.74 -11.82 20.34
C ASN A 147 7.07 -11.95 21.84
N GLN A 148 8.24 -11.49 22.26
CA GLN A 148 8.67 -11.51 23.67
C GLN A 148 8.09 -10.32 24.42
#